data_AF-A0A540LPR0-F1
#
_entry.id   AF-A0A540LPR0-F1
#
_cell.length_a   1.000
_cell.length_b   1.000
_cell.length_c   1.000
_cell.angle_alpha   90.00
_cell.angle_beta   90.00
_cell.angle_gamma   90.00
#
_symmetry.space_group_name_H-M   'P 1'
#
loop_
_entity.id
_entity.type
_entity.pdbx_description
1 polymer ?
#
loop_
_entity_poly.entity_id
_entity_poly.type
_entity_poly.pdbx_seq_one_letter_code
_entity_poly.pdbx_strand_id
1 'polypeptide(L)'
;MIVHDGTSSQLLEKYKVNRLLNLIWTVDILQEKSDYIQVMKVWDIVTSSDIPRLAKSLDIIFGTYTVDKMNRCKHKRIDTCTAVPMRWPVDSSSYHEADPVEFLSKPLSSLSLTDKPESSTSTSG
;
A
#
# COMPACT_ATOMS: atom_id res chain seq x y z
N MET A 1 24.92 -10.64 -2.89
CA MET A 1 23.45 -10.63 -2.82
C MET A 1 23.07 -11.38 -1.55
N ILE A 2 22.86 -10.67 -0.43
CA ILE A 2 22.35 -11.31 0.79
C ILE A 2 20.84 -11.18 0.70
N VAL A 3 20.19 -12.27 0.32
CA VAL A 3 18.73 -12.40 0.40
C VAL A 3 18.42 -12.65 1.87
N HIS A 4 17.93 -11.63 2.57
CA HIS A 4 17.33 -11.80 3.88
C HIS A 4 15.86 -12.21 3.67
N ASP A 5 15.51 -13.43 4.04
CA ASP A 5 14.16 -14.02 3.94
C ASP A 5 13.18 -13.48 5.02
N GLY A 6 13.48 -12.32 5.58
CA GLY A 6 12.72 -11.70 6.66
C GLY A 6 11.72 -10.65 6.15
N THR A 7 10.71 -10.34 6.95
CA THR A 7 9.69 -9.32 6.67
C THR A 7 10.30 -7.93 6.37
N SER A 8 11.48 -7.63 6.93
CA SER A 8 12.26 -6.41 6.67
C SER A 8 12.65 -6.26 5.21
N SER A 9 12.88 -7.35 4.47
CA SER A 9 13.19 -7.28 3.04
C SER A 9 12.11 -6.58 2.22
N GLN A 10 10.88 -6.52 2.73
CA GLN A 10 9.72 -5.96 2.05
C GLN A 10 9.50 -4.48 2.32
N LEU A 11 10.09 -3.93 3.39
CA LEU A 11 9.84 -2.55 3.84
C LEU A 11 11.12 -1.71 3.97
N LEU A 12 12.28 -2.34 4.12
CA LEU A 12 13.54 -1.67 4.38
C LEU A 12 14.03 -0.92 3.15
N GLU A 13 14.12 0.40 3.26
CA GLU A 13 14.67 1.27 2.24
C GLU A 13 16.07 1.76 2.68
N LYS A 14 16.95 1.95 1.69
CA LYS A 14 18.36 2.27 1.90
C LYS A 14 18.76 3.45 1.05
N TYR A 15 19.35 4.46 1.67
CA TYR A 15 19.97 5.58 0.96
C TYR A 15 21.46 5.68 1.29
N LYS A 16 22.31 5.77 0.26
CA LYS A 16 23.76 5.86 0.45
C LYS A 16 24.13 7.31 0.78
N VAL A 17 24.49 7.56 2.03
CA VAL A 17 24.88 8.91 2.49
C VAL A 17 26.30 9.23 2.02
N ASN A 18 27.23 8.28 2.16
CA ASN A 18 28.60 8.42 1.65
C ASN A 18 29.20 7.04 1.29
N ARG A 19 30.52 6.95 1.12
CA ARG A 19 31.19 5.69 0.76
C ARG A 19 31.05 4.58 1.82
N LEU A 20 30.90 4.95 3.10
CA LEU A 20 30.90 4.03 4.23
C LEU A 20 29.50 3.86 4.85
N LEU A 21 28.71 4.92 4.91
CA LEU A 21 27.47 5.00 5.66
C LEU A 21 26.23 4.98 4.78
N ASN A 22 25.18 4.35 5.29
CA ASN A 22 23.88 4.20 4.66
C ASN A 22 22.80 4.60 5.66
N LEU A 23 21.89 5.48 5.23
CA LEU A 23 20.66 5.78 5.93
C LEU A 23 19.68 4.63 5.70
N ILE A 24 19.16 4.08 6.79
CA ILE A 24 18.17 3.02 6.77
C ILE A 24 16.86 3.56 7.31
N TRP A 25 15.79 3.42 6.53
CA TRP A 25 14.48 3.97 6.85
C TRP A 25 13.36 3.07 6.30
N THR A 26 12.14 3.27 6.78
CA THR A 26 10.93 2.59 6.30
C THR A 26 9.75 3.55 6.22
N VAL A 27 8.73 3.16 5.46
CA VAL A 27 7.39 3.75 5.61
C VAL A 27 6.65 2.99 6.72
N ASP A 28 6.11 3.73 7.69
CA ASP A 28 5.28 3.21 8.77
C ASP A 28 3.90 3.91 8.73
N ILE A 29 2.93 3.34 9.44
CA ILE A 29 1.59 3.92 9.61
C ILE A 29 1.44 4.43 11.03
N LEU A 30 1.15 5.73 11.17
CA LEU A 30 0.73 6.35 12.41
C LEU A 30 -0.78 6.58 12.38
N GLN A 31 -1.46 6.27 13.47
CA GLN A 31 -2.85 6.69 13.65
C GLN A 31 -2.89 8.07 14.28
N GLU A 32 -3.49 9.04 13.60
CA GLU A 32 -3.73 10.39 14.09
C GLU A 32 -5.23 10.67 14.05
N LYS A 33 -5.86 10.81 15.22
CA LYS A 33 -7.31 10.97 15.38
C LYS A 33 -8.06 9.83 14.67
N SER A 34 -8.80 10.16 13.63
CA SER A 34 -9.64 9.25 12.85
C SER A 34 -8.98 8.83 11.54
N ASP A 35 -7.65 8.99 11.40
CA ASP A 35 -6.95 8.68 10.18
C ASP A 35 -5.65 7.90 10.43
N TYR A 36 -5.35 7.00 9.50
CA TYR A 36 -4.04 6.40 9.32
C TYR A 36 -3.24 7.22 8.31
N ILE A 37 -2.05 7.66 8.68
CA ILE A 37 -1.12 8.40 7.82
C ILE A 37 0.17 7.63 7.62
N GLN A 38 0.69 7.65 6.39
CA GLN A 38 2.04 7.19 6.12
C GLN A 38 3.06 8.19 6.66
N VAL A 39 4.08 7.67 7.35
CA VAL A 39 5.19 8.45 7.86
C VAL A 39 6.52 7.79 7.49
N MET A 40 7.54 8.62 7.27
CA MET A 40 8.91 8.15 7.10
C MET A 40 9.55 7.93 8.46
N LYS A 41 10.00 6.71 8.74
CA LYS A 41 10.70 6.36 9.98
C LYS A 41 12.15 6.07 9.68
N VAL A 42 13.04 6.93 10.19
CA VAL A 42 14.49 6.71 10.16
C VAL A 42 14.86 5.80 11.32
N TRP A 43 15.62 4.74 11.04
CA TRP A 43 16.07 3.80 12.05
C TRP A 43 17.49 4.09 12.50
N ASP A 44 18.43 4.20 11.55
CA ASP A 44 19.84 4.45 11.86
C ASP A 44 20.64 4.85 10.61
N ILE A 45 21.86 5.34 10.81
CA ILE A 45 22.88 5.57 9.78
C ILE A 45 24.04 4.61 10.05
N VAL A 46 24.10 3.52 9.29
CA VAL A 46 25.00 2.39 9.58
C VAL A 46 25.93 2.06 8.43
N THR A 47 27.03 1.38 8.76
CA THR A 47 27.91 0.80 7.73
C THR A 47 27.22 -0.35 7.00
N SER A 48 27.69 -0.67 5.79
CA SER A 48 27.12 -1.80 5.02
C SER A 48 27.18 -3.14 5.76
N SER A 49 28.19 -3.35 6.62
CA SER A 49 28.35 -4.57 7.43
C SER A 49 27.35 -4.67 8.57
N ASP A 50 26.80 -3.56 9.04
CA ASP A 50 25.87 -3.53 10.17
C ASP A 50 24.40 -3.66 9.73
N ILE A 51 24.11 -3.47 8.44
CA ILE A 51 22.73 -3.58 7.88
C ILE A 51 22.08 -4.93 8.20
N PRO A 52 22.73 -6.10 8.05
CA PRO A 52 22.09 -7.38 8.36
C PRO A 52 21.66 -7.49 9.83
N ARG A 53 22.46 -6.94 10.76
CA ARG A 53 22.12 -6.92 12.19
C ARG A 53 20.90 -6.05 12.43
N LEU A 54 20.86 -4.85 11.84
CA LEU A 54 19.69 -3.96 11.93
C LEU A 54 18.44 -4.60 11.32
N ALA A 55 18.55 -5.20 10.12
CA ALA A 55 17.44 -5.86 9.43
C ALA A 55 16.82 -6.97 10.30
N LYS A 56 17.64 -7.80 10.95
CA LYS A 56 17.17 -8.85 11.87
C LYS A 56 16.41 -8.30 13.08
N SER A 57 16.84 -7.16 13.64
CA SER A 57 16.09 -6.49 14.71
C SER A 57 14.75 -5.93 14.21
N LEU A 58 14.73 -5.41 12.97
CA LEU A 58 13.51 -4.89 12.35
C LEU A 58 12.53 -6.00 11.96
N ASP A 59 13.01 -7.21 11.61
CA ASP A 59 12.15 -8.37 11.36
C ASP A 59 11.25 -8.69 12.56
N ILE A 60 11.79 -8.57 13.78
CA ILE A 60 11.02 -8.77 15.03
C ILE A 60 9.90 -7.73 15.13
N ILE A 61 10.20 -6.47 14.79
CA ILE A 61 9.21 -5.37 14.83
C ILE A 61 8.14 -5.59 13.76
N PHE A 62 8.53 -5.86 12.51
CA PHE A 62 7.58 -6.04 11.42
C PHE A 62 6.79 -7.34 11.53
N GLY A 63 7.30 -8.34 12.25
CA GLY A 63 6.54 -9.54 12.61
C GLY A 63 5.29 -9.24 13.44
N THR A 64 5.20 -8.07 14.07
CA THR A 64 4.01 -7.64 14.82
C THR A 64 2.98 -6.89 13.96
N TYR A 65 3.31 -6.56 12.72
CA TYR A 65 2.40 -5.81 11.86
C TYR A 65 1.25 -6.69 11.38
N THR A 66 0.04 -6.13 11.40
CA THR A 66 -1.09 -6.76 10.73
C THR A 66 -0.90 -6.73 9.21
N VAL A 67 -1.58 -7.62 8.50
CA VAL A 67 -1.59 -7.64 7.03
C VAL A 67 -2.04 -6.28 6.46
N ASP A 68 -3.05 -5.65 7.06
CA ASP A 68 -3.53 -4.33 6.67
C ASP A 68 -2.43 -3.25 6.82
N LYS A 69 -1.79 -3.16 8.00
CA LYS A 69 -0.69 -2.21 8.23
C LYS A 69 0.45 -2.45 7.24
N MET A 70 0.81 -3.71 7.01
CA MET A 70 1.85 -4.08 6.05
C MET A 70 1.52 -3.64 4.62
N ASN A 71 0.28 -3.86 4.18
CA ASN A 71 -0.18 -3.42 2.86
C ASN A 71 -0.16 -1.90 2.72
N ARG A 72 -0.55 -1.17 3.77
CA ARG A 72 -0.50 0.30 3.79
C ARG A 72 0.94 0.82 3.80
N CYS A 73 1.87 0.20 4.51
CA CYS A 73 3.30 0.57 4.45
C CYS A 73 3.87 0.43 3.04
N LYS A 74 3.46 -0.60 2.30
CA LYS A 74 3.92 -0.88 0.93
C LYS A 74 3.25 -0.02 -0.14
N HIS A 75 2.11 0.58 0.18
CA HIS A 75 1.36 1.35 -0.80
C HIS A 75 2.17 2.58 -1.25
N LYS A 76 2.51 2.66 -2.53
CA LYS A 76 3.22 3.78 -3.12
C LYS A 76 2.26 4.54 -4.04
N ARG A 77 1.92 5.77 -3.66
CA ARG A 77 1.27 6.72 -4.57
C ARG A 77 2.33 7.60 -5.21
N ILE A 78 2.38 7.61 -6.53
CA ILE A 78 3.27 8.50 -7.29
C ILE A 78 2.46 9.71 -7.74
N ASP A 79 2.93 10.89 -7.38
CA ASP A 79 2.47 12.16 -7.92
C ASP A 79 3.62 12.79 -8.69
N THR A 80 3.44 13.06 -9.98
CA THR A 80 4.40 13.80 -10.81
C THR A 80 5.86 13.37 -10.59
N CYS A 81 6.09 12.05 -10.57
CA CYS A 81 7.39 11.37 -10.35
C CYS A 81 7.87 11.23 -8.88
N THR A 82 7.17 11.80 -7.90
CA THR A 82 7.53 11.71 -6.47
C THR A 82 6.56 10.82 -5.72
N ALA A 83 7.08 9.93 -4.86
CA ALA A 83 6.24 9.18 -3.93
C ALA A 83 5.72 10.11 -2.83
N VAL A 84 4.40 10.18 -2.66
CA VAL A 84 3.75 11.01 -1.64
C VAL A 84 3.08 10.14 -0.57
N PRO A 85 3.11 10.55 0.71
CA PRO A 85 2.46 9.81 1.77
C PRO A 85 0.94 9.79 1.58
N MET A 86 0.36 8.64 1.86
CA MET A 86 -1.09 8.43 1.83
C MET A 86 -1.73 8.59 3.20
N ARG A 87 -3.00 8.97 3.17
CA ARG A 87 -3.90 9.03 4.33
C ARG A 87 -5.11 8.15 4.06
N TRP A 88 -5.57 7.45 5.08
CA TRP A 88 -6.81 6.68 5.04
C TRP A 88 -7.64 6.99 6.27
N PRO A 89 -8.97 7.05 6.16
CA PRO A 89 -9.82 7.06 7.33
C PRO A 89 -9.62 5.76 8.12
N VAL A 90 -9.66 5.85 9.45
CA VAL A 90 -9.87 4.69 10.31
C VAL A 90 -11.29 4.23 10.05
N ASP A 91 -11.45 2.98 9.62
CA ASP A 91 -12.76 2.43 9.29
C ASP A 91 -13.74 2.70 10.43
N SER A 92 -14.70 3.59 10.16
CA SER A 92 -15.74 3.98 11.11
C SER A 92 -16.85 2.92 11.20
N SER A 93 -16.64 1.74 10.59
CA SER A 93 -17.66 0.77 10.26
C SER A 93 -18.10 -0.13 11.43
N SER A 94 -17.87 0.27 12.68
CA SER A 94 -18.48 -0.45 13.81
C SER A 94 -19.98 -0.15 13.98
N TYR A 95 -20.59 0.71 13.16
CA TYR A 95 -22.05 0.88 13.13
C TYR A 95 -22.52 1.12 11.70
N HIS A 96 -22.76 0.04 10.97
CA HIS A 96 -23.98 -0.21 10.20
C HIS A 96 -23.76 -1.53 9.45
N GLU A 97 -24.49 -2.57 9.85
CA GLU A 97 -24.76 -3.72 8.98
C GLU A 97 -25.50 -3.21 7.74
N ALA A 98 -24.75 -2.69 6.76
CA ALA A 98 -25.30 -2.40 5.44
C ALA A 98 -25.03 -3.62 4.55
N ASP A 99 -26.11 -4.15 3.97
CA ASP A 99 -26.14 -5.30 3.10
C ASP A 99 -25.04 -5.18 2.01
N PRO A 100 -24.06 -6.10 1.96
CA PRO A 100 -22.99 -6.10 0.96
C PRO A 100 -23.51 -6.01 -0.48
N VAL A 101 -24.73 -6.48 -0.74
CA VAL A 101 -25.38 -6.45 -2.05
C VAL A 101 -25.72 -5.02 -2.49
N GLU A 102 -26.08 -4.13 -1.57
CA GLU A 102 -26.45 -2.75 -1.92
C GLU A 102 -25.25 -1.95 -2.43
N PHE A 103 -24.05 -2.16 -1.87
CA PHE A 103 -22.81 -1.51 -2.31
C PHE A 103 -22.40 -1.88 -3.73
N LEU A 104 -22.66 -3.12 -4.14
CA LEU A 104 -22.27 -3.64 -5.45
C LEU A 104 -23.34 -3.38 -6.52
N SER A 105 -24.61 -3.27 -6.12
CA SER A 105 -25.73 -3.03 -7.04
C SER A 105 -25.58 -1.74 -7.84
N LYS A 106 -25.16 -0.63 -7.19
CA LYS A 106 -25.02 0.69 -7.81
C LYS A 106 -24.00 0.70 -8.95
N PRO A 107 -22.73 0.30 -8.76
CA PRO A 107 -21.75 0.29 -9.85
C PRO A 107 -22.08 -0.73 -10.95
N LEU A 108 -22.63 -1.90 -10.61
CA LEU A 108 -22.94 -2.94 -11.61
C LEU A 108 -24.13 -2.57 -12.51
N SER A 109 -25.12 -1.84 -11.99
CA SER A 109 -26.24 -1.34 -12.79
C SER A 109 -25.81 -0.39 -13.91
N SER A 110 -24.65 0.26 -13.78
CA SER A 110 -24.10 1.18 -14.78
C SER A 110 -23.39 0.47 -15.95
N LEU A 111 -23.20 -0.85 -15.89
CA LEU A 111 -22.49 -1.65 -16.90
C LEU A 111 -23.41 -2.35 -17.91
N SER A 112 -24.67 -1.93 -18.03
CA SER A 112 -25.60 -2.54 -18.98
C SER A 112 -25.18 -2.29 -20.44
N LEU A 113 -24.76 -3.34 -21.14
CA LEU A 113 -24.62 -3.34 -22.59
C LEU A 113 -25.99 -3.58 -23.20
N THR A 114 -26.57 -2.55 -23.80
CA THR A 114 -27.79 -2.71 -24.61
C THR A 114 -27.35 -3.11 -26.02
N ASP A 115 -27.60 -4.35 -26.41
CA ASP A 115 -27.50 -4.76 -27.81
C ASP A 115 -28.62 -4.07 -28.59
N LYS A 116 -28.23 -3.17 -29.49
CA LYS A 116 -29.15 -2.46 -30.39
C LYS A 116 -29.60 -3.45 -31.46
N PRO A 117 -30.90 -3.71 -31.65
CA PRO A 117 -31.34 -4.60 -32.72
C PRO A 117 -31.03 -3.95 -34.07
N GLU A 118 -30.22 -4.62 -34.89
CA GLU A 118 -30.03 -4.25 -36.29
C GLU A 118 -31.35 -4.42 -37.03
N SER A 119 -31.89 -3.30 -37.52
CA SER A 119 -33.03 -3.29 -38.42
C SER A 119 -32.56 -3.79 -39.79
N SER A 120 -32.83 -5.06 -40.08
CA SER A 120 -32.74 -5.60 -41.43
C SER A 120 -33.90 -5.06 -42.26
N THR A 121 -33.65 -3.96 -42.97
CA THR A 121 -34.49 -3.53 -44.09
C THR A 121 -34.11 -4.36 -45.30
N SER A 122 -34.91 -5.38 -45.63
CA SER A 122 -34.87 -5.98 -46.96
C SER A 122 -35.77 -5.16 -47.90
N THR A 123 -35.18 -4.60 -48.94
CA THR A 123 -35.89 -3.98 -50.07
C THR A 123 -35.40 -4.61 -51.36
N SER A 124 -36.37 -5.01 -52.19
CA SER A 124 -36.35 -5.32 -53.64
C SER A 124 -35.56 -6.55 -54.11
N GLY A 125 -36.10 -7.38 -55.00
CA GLY A 125 -37.34 -7.25 -55.77
C GLY A 125 -37.77 -8.53 -56.47
#